data_AF-A0A530JTN9-F1
#
_entry.id   AF-A0A530JTN9-F1
#
_cell.length_a   1.000
_cell.length_b   1.000
_cell.length_c   1.000
_cell.angle_alpha   90.00
_cell.angle_beta   90.00
_cell.angle_gamma   90.00
#
_symmetry.space_group_name_H-M   'P 1'
#
loop_
_entity.id
_entity.type
_entity.pdbx_description
1 polymer ?
#
loop_
_entity_poly.entity_id
_entity_poly.type
_entity_poly.pdbx_seq_one_letter_code
_entity_poly.pdbx_strand_id
1 'polypeptide(L)' 'IIMMAVPLSIFGAIVPLNIGLGTLNIYTQVGLITLIGLITKHGILLVEFANQQRELHGMRRRDAIVASAKVRLRPILMT' A
#
# COMPACT_ATOMS: atom_id res chain seq x y z
N ILE A 1 7.66 2.89 8.34
CA ILE A 1 6.91 3.46 7.19
C ILE A 1 5.85 2.46 6.71
N ILE A 2 6.23 1.23 6.34
CA ILE A 2 5.29 0.23 5.81
C ILE A 2 4.16 -0.11 6.82
N MET A 3 4.49 -0.22 8.12
CA MET A 3 3.46 -0.45 9.15
C MET A 3 2.50 0.73 9.38
N MET A 4 2.81 1.95 8.90
CA MET A 4 1.85 3.06 8.92
C MET A 4 0.79 2.95 7.81
N ALA A 5 1.03 2.16 6.75
CA ALA A 5 0.04 1.93 5.70
C ALA A 5 -1.08 0.97 6.16
N VAL A 6 -0.79 0.10 7.13
CA VAL A 6 -1.75 -0.87 7.67
C VAL A 6 -2.98 -0.21 8.31
N PRO A 7 -2.85 0.75 9.25
CA PRO A 7 -4.02 1.42 9.83
C PRO A 7 -4.82 2.22 8.79
N LEU A 8 -4.16 2.75 7.75
CA LEU A 8 -4.84 3.43 6.64
C LEU A 8 -5.71 2.45 5.81
N SER A 9 -5.22 1.24 5.55
CA SER A 9 -6.00 0.21 4.86
C SER A 9 -7.18 -0.29 5.68
N ILE A 10 -7.00 -0.47 6.99
CA ILE A 10 -8.09 -0.85 7.89
C ILE A 10 -9.16 0.25 7.89
N PHE A 11 -8.77 1.51 7.92
CA PHE A 11 -9.70 2.63 7.81
C PHE A 11 -10.51 2.57 6.51
N GLY A 12 -9.83 2.34 5.38
CA GLY A 12 -10.48 2.19 4.07
C GLY A 12 -11.48 1.01 4.00
N ALA A 13 -11.24 -0.06 4.76
CA ALA A 13 -12.13 -1.21 4.81
C ALA A 13 -13.31 -1.05 5.79
N ILE A 14 -13.15 -0.23 6.84
CA ILE A 14 -14.22 0.07 7.81
C ILE A 14 -15.27 1.01 7.21
N VAL A 15 -14.88 1.95 6.35
CA VAL A 15 -15.80 2.89 5.67
C VAL A 15 -16.97 2.19 4.95
N PRO A 16 -16.76 1.21 4.05
CA PRO A 16 -17.87 0.50 3.40
C PRO A 16 -18.68 -0.37 4.36
N LEU A 17 -18.06 -0.93 5.41
CA LEU A 17 -18.81 -1.61 6.47
C LEU A 17 -19.74 -0.65 7.22
N ASN A 18 -19.30 0.58 7.49
CA ASN A 18 -20.10 1.59 8.20
C ASN A 18 -21.30 2.08 7.39
N ILE A 19 -21.19 2.08 6.05
CA ILE A 19 -22.28 2.45 5.12
C ILE A 19 -23.34 1.33 5.00
N GLY A 20 -23.13 0.17 5.63
CA GLY A 20 -24.09 -0.94 5.62
C GLY A 20 -23.95 -1.88 4.42
N LEU A 21 -22.85 -1.80 3.67
CA LEU A 21 -22.55 -2.72 2.54
C LEU A 21 -22.17 -4.14 3.01
N GLY A 22 -22.01 -4.36 4.32
CA GLY A 22 -21.74 -5.68 4.88
C GLY A 22 -21.61 -5.67 6.40
N THR A 23 -21.70 -6.86 7.01
CA THR A 23 -21.50 -7.10 8.45
C THR A 23 -20.11 -7.66 8.73
N LEU A 24 -19.59 -7.42 9.94
CA LEU A 24 -18.36 -8.05 10.45
C LEU A 24 -18.57 -9.56 10.62
N ASN A 25 -18.21 -10.33 9.59
CA ASN A 25 -18.27 -11.79 9.55
C ASN A 25 -16.89 -12.37 9.21
N ILE A 26 -16.75 -13.70 9.29
CA ILE A 26 -15.48 -14.41 9.02
C ILE A 26 -14.95 -14.08 7.60
N TYR A 27 -15.82 -13.93 6.61
CA TYR A 27 -15.42 -13.54 5.25
C TYR A 27 -14.81 -12.13 5.20
N THR A 28 -15.40 -11.15 5.88
CA THR A 28 -14.85 -9.79 5.97
C THR A 28 -13.52 -9.76 6.74
N GLN A 29 -13.35 -10.60 7.76
CA GLN A 29 -12.07 -10.70 8.49
C GLN A 29 -10.96 -11.28 7.60
N VAL A 30 -11.26 -12.33 6.83
CA VAL A 30 -10.32 -12.90 5.85
C VAL A 30 -10.00 -11.86 4.76
N GLY A 31 -11.00 -11.12 4.29
CA GLY A 31 -10.82 -10.01 3.33
C GLY A 31 -9.95 -8.87 3.88
N LEU A 32 -10.10 -8.53 5.16
CA LEU A 32 -9.23 -7.55 5.82
C LEU A 32 -7.78 -8.02 5.86
N ILE A 33 -7.54 -9.29 6.18
CA ILE A 33 -6.19 -9.88 6.20
C ILE A 33 -5.56 -9.85 4.82
N THR A 34 -6.30 -10.22 3.76
CA THR A 34 -5.77 -10.18 2.39
C THR A 34 -5.51 -8.74 1.92
N LEU A 35 -6.36 -7.78 2.30
CA LEU A 35 -6.16 -6.36 2.02
C LEU A 35 -4.89 -5.82 2.67
N ILE A 36 -4.63 -6.19 3.94
CA ILE A 36 -3.40 -5.84 4.66
C ILE A 36 -2.18 -6.44 3.95
N GLY A 37 -2.26 -7.67 3.45
CA GLY A 37 -1.19 -8.29 2.67
C GLY A 37 -0.89 -7.56 1.36
N LEU A 38 -1.93 -7.19 0.61
CA LEU A 38 -1.84 -6.44 -0.64
C LEU A 38 -1.20 -5.06 -0.44
N ILE A 39 -1.70 -4.27 0.52
CA ILE A 39 -1.14 -2.94 0.77
C ILE A 39 0.33 -3.02 1.23
N THR A 40 0.65 -4.03 2.04
CA THR A 40 1.99 -4.24 2.57
C THR A 40 2.95 -4.57 1.43
N LYS A 41 2.57 -5.47 0.50
CA LYS A 41 3.36 -5.79 -0.69
C LYS A 41 3.62 -4.55 -1.54
N HIS A 42 2.60 -3.72 -1.77
CA HIS A 42 2.78 -2.48 -2.52
C HIS A 42 3.66 -1.46 -1.77
N GLY A 43 3.55 -1.36 -0.45
CA GLY A 43 4.40 -0.49 0.36
C GLY A 43 5.87 -0.91 0.34
N ILE A 44 6.15 -2.21 0.51
CA ILE A 44 7.50 -2.78 0.46
C ILE A 44 8.15 -2.50 -0.89
N LEU A 45 7.48 -2.85 -1.99
CA LEU A 45 8.00 -2.65 -3.34
C LEU A 45 8.32 -1.18 -3.65
N LEU A 46 7.51 -0.23 -3.14
CA LEU A 46 7.77 1.20 -3.37
C LEU A 46 9.03 1.68 -2.63
N VAL A 47 9.22 1.23 -1.39
CA VAL A 47 10.40 1.57 -0.59
C VAL A 47 11.66 0.91 -1.16
N GLU A 48 11.57 -0.36 -1.56
CA GLU A 48 12.68 -1.11 -2.16
C GLU A 48 13.16 -0.43 -3.44
N PHE A 49 12.25 -0.09 -4.35
CA PHE A 49 12.58 0.59 -5.61
C PHE A 49 13.11 2.01 -5.36
N ALA A 50 12.61 2.71 -4.34
CA ALA A 50 13.16 4.01 -3.94
C ALA A 50 14.59 3.87 -3.40
N ASN A 51 14.89 2.83 -2.60
CA ASN A 51 16.25 2.58 -2.13
C ASN A 51 17.18 2.19 -3.29
N GLN A 52 16.71 1.36 -4.22
CA GLN A 52 17.45 0.97 -5.41
C GLN A 52 17.79 2.18 -6.30
N GLN A 53 16.86 3.12 -6.48
CA GLN A 53 17.13 4.38 -7.20
C GLN A 53 18.15 5.27 -6.49
N ARG A 54 18.20 5.22 -5.15
CA ARG A 54 19.23 5.94 -4.38
C ARG A 54 20.61 5.32 -4.53
N GLU A 55 20.70 4.00 -4.51
CA GLU A 55 21.97 3.28 -4.67
C GLU A 55 22.52 3.38 -6.10
N LEU A 56 21.69 3.18 -7.12
CA LEU A 56 22.12 3.16 -8.51
C LEU A 56 22.39 4.56 -9.08
N HIS A 57 21.61 5.56 -8.68
CA HIS A 57 21.66 6.90 -9.27
C HIS A 57 22.09 8.00 -8.29
N GLY A 58 22.46 7.65 -7.05
CA GLY A 58 22.87 8.63 -6.03
C GLY A 58 21.79 9.65 -5.66
N MET A 59 20.52 9.36 -5.98
CA MET A 59 19.43 10.33 -5.84
C MET A 59 19.15 10.69 -4.38
N ARG A 60 18.73 11.94 -4.14
CA ARG A 60 18.26 12.38 -2.81
C ARG A 60 16.97 11.63 -2.46
N ARG A 61 16.72 11.43 -1.16
CA ARG A 61 15.58 10.65 -0.64
C ARG A 61 14.22 11.03 -1.25
N ARG A 62 13.97 12.33 -1.45
CA ARG A 62 12.71 12.83 -2.01
C ARG A 62 12.57 12.49 -3.49
N ASP A 63 13.62 12.74 -4.27
CA ASP A 63 13.61 12.50 -5.73
C ASP A 63 13.43 11.01 -6.04
N ALA A 64 14.09 10.14 -5.27
CA ALA A 64 13.98 8.69 -5.42
C ALA A 64 12.57 8.17 -5.09
N ILE A 65 11.91 8.73 -4.06
CA ILE A 65 10.53 8.35 -3.72
C ILE A 65 9.57 8.80 -4.82
N VAL A 66 9.74 10.00 -5.37
CA VAL A 66 8.89 10.51 -6.47
C VAL A 66 9.08 9.70 -7.74
N ALA A 67 10.31 9.34 -8.08
CA ALA A 67 10.61 8.47 -9.23
C ALA A 67 10.00 7.07 -9.06
N SER A 68 10.20 6.47 -7.88
CA SER A 68 9.61 5.16 -7.53
C SER A 68 8.08 5.20 -7.57
N ALA A 69 7.46 6.25 -7.04
CA ALA A 69 6.01 6.44 -7.08
C ALA A 69 5.49 6.54 -8.52
N LYS A 70 6.18 7.27 -9.42
CA LYS A 70 5.79 7.35 -10.84
C LYS A 70 5.80 6.00 -11.55
N VAL A 71 6.83 5.19 -11.32
CA VAL A 71 6.96 3.86 -11.97
C VAL A 71 5.88 2.92 -11.44
N ARG A 72 5.59 2.96 -10.14
CA ARG A 72 4.65 2.04 -9.48
C ARG A 72 3.19 2.49 -9.54
N LEU A 73 2.90 3.73 -9.90
CA LEU A 73 1.53 4.25 -10.03
C LEU A 73 0.69 3.42 -11.00
N ARG A 74 1.23 3.09 -12.18
CA ARG A 74 0.52 2.26 -13.18
C ARG A 74 0.18 0.86 -12.65
N PRO A 75 1.14 0.10 -12.11
CA PRO A 75 0.86 -1.19 -11.49
C PRO A 75 -0.15 -1.14 -10.34
N ILE A 76 -0.10 -0.11 -9.49
CA ILE A 76 -1.02 0.04 -8.35
C ILE A 76 -2.46 0.32 -8.82
N LEU A 77 -2.62 1.08 -9.91
CA LEU A 77 -3.96 1.35 -10.48
C LEU A 77 -4.54 0.17 -11.25
N MET A 78 -3.71 -0.78 -11.68
CA MET A 78 -4.15 -1.94 -12.44
C MET A 78 -4.72 -3.05 -11.54
N THR A 79 -4.35 -3.04 -10.25
CA THR A 79 -4.80 -3.98 -9.19
C THR A 79 -5.95 -3.40 -8.38
#